data_AF-A0A240ERE3-F1
#
_entry.id   AF-A0A240ERE3-F1
#
_cell.length_a   1.000
_cell.length_b   1.000
_cell.length_c   1.000
_cell.angle_alpha   90.00
_cell.angle_beta   90.00
_cell.angle_gamma   90.00
#
_symmetry.space_group_name_H-M   'P 1'
#
loop_
_entity.id
_entity.type
_entity.pdbx_description
1 polymer ?
#
loop_
_entity_poly.entity_id
_entity_poly.type
_entity_poly.pdbx_seq_one_letter_code
_entity_poly.pdbx_strand_id
1 'polypeptide(L)'
;MRDQRVTVTYLGRGLKNSSDTDKKHDIKRADRLIGNPYLHSERLYFYEFMTEHLVGHNPLPLVIVDWSSINGQGIFQVLRASIPMGGRALTLYEKVYPESELNSEKAHNDLLDNLAHCLPVDCQPIGRLTNANVYGLCRASINECYFYCHN
;
A
#
# COMPACT_ATOMS: atom_id res chain seq x y z
N MET A 1 21.84 6.28 -10.59
CA MET A 1 20.51 5.63 -10.62
C MET A 1 20.50 4.51 -9.60
N ARG A 2 19.67 4.59 -8.55
CA ARG A 2 19.43 3.45 -7.65
C ARG A 2 18.54 2.45 -8.40
N ASP A 3 18.99 1.21 -8.49
CA ASP A 3 18.26 0.12 -9.12
C ASP A 3 16.94 -0.12 -8.36
N GLN A 4 15.79 -0.01 -9.03
CA GLN A 4 14.45 -0.14 -8.43
C GLN A 4 13.87 -1.55 -8.62
N ARG A 5 14.73 -2.58 -8.59
CA ARG A 5 14.32 -3.97 -8.76
C ARG A 5 14.06 -4.63 -7.42
N VAL A 6 12.78 -4.86 -7.12
CA VAL A 6 12.32 -5.51 -5.87
C VAL A 6 11.94 -6.97 -6.11
N THR A 7 12.82 -7.73 -6.76
CA THR A 7 12.64 -9.20 -6.85
C THR A 7 13.32 -9.87 -5.66
N VAL A 8 12.77 -10.99 -5.17
CA VAL A 8 13.36 -11.78 -4.07
C VAL A 8 14.84 -12.06 -4.31
N THR A 9 15.17 -12.43 -5.56
CA THR A 9 16.53 -12.68 -6.01
C THR A 9 17.42 -11.44 -5.90
N TYR A 10 16.90 -10.26 -6.27
CA TYR A 10 17.66 -9.01 -6.19
C TYR A 10 17.87 -8.58 -4.75
N LEU A 11 16.82 -8.65 -3.92
CA LEU A 11 16.90 -8.39 -2.48
C LEU A 11 17.95 -9.27 -1.80
N GLY A 12 17.93 -10.58 -2.07
CA GLY A 12 18.94 -11.50 -1.55
C GLY A 12 20.36 -11.17 -2.02
N ARG A 13 20.54 -10.82 -3.30
CA ARG A 13 21.87 -10.41 -3.79
C ARG A 13 22.36 -9.09 -3.20
N GLY A 14 21.45 -8.22 -2.75
CA GLY A 14 21.75 -6.94 -2.11
C GLY A 14 22.34 -7.07 -0.70
N LEU A 15 22.18 -8.22 -0.04
CA LEU A 15 22.64 -8.46 1.34
C LEU A 15 24.15 -8.70 1.46
N LYS A 16 24.89 -8.75 0.35
CA LYS A 16 26.33 -9.09 0.28
C LYS A 16 27.24 -8.33 1.23
N ASN A 17 26.94 -7.06 1.52
CA ASN A 17 27.82 -6.23 2.38
C ASN A 17 27.48 -6.38 3.87
N SER A 18 26.48 -7.19 4.22
CA SER A 18 25.96 -7.40 5.57
C SER A 18 25.84 -8.88 5.92
N SER A 19 26.51 -9.76 5.14
CA SER A 19 26.35 -11.20 5.18
C SER A 19 27.67 -11.91 4.88
N ASP A 20 28.09 -12.81 5.77
CA ASP A 20 29.23 -13.72 5.57
C ASP A 20 28.83 -15.02 4.85
N THR A 21 27.69 -15.04 4.14
CA THR A 21 27.14 -16.24 3.50
C THR A 21 27.09 -16.16 1.97
N ASP A 22 26.97 -17.32 1.30
CA ASP A 22 26.85 -17.35 -0.16
C ASP A 22 25.57 -16.67 -0.66
N LYS A 23 25.63 -16.10 -1.87
CA LYS A 23 24.49 -15.46 -2.56
C LYS A 23 23.22 -16.33 -2.59
N LYS A 24 23.37 -17.66 -2.73
CA LYS A 24 22.24 -18.61 -2.72
C LYS A 24 21.54 -18.63 -1.36
N HIS A 25 22.30 -18.57 -0.28
CA HIS A 25 21.76 -18.54 1.08
C HIS A 25 21.04 -17.22 1.34
N ASP A 26 21.59 -16.09 0.89
CA ASP A 26 20.92 -14.80 1.05
C ASP A 26 19.63 -14.66 0.22
N ILE A 27 19.57 -15.23 -0.98
CA ILE A 27 18.32 -15.33 -1.75
C ILE A 27 17.28 -16.16 -0.98
N LYS A 28 17.68 -17.30 -0.41
CA LYS A 28 16.78 -18.11 0.43
C LYS A 28 16.35 -17.38 1.71
N ARG A 29 17.19 -16.53 2.28
CA ARG A 29 16.85 -15.71 3.44
C ARG A 29 15.80 -14.67 3.08
N ALA A 30 15.98 -13.95 1.97
CA ALA A 30 14.99 -13.01 1.45
C ALA A 30 13.66 -13.71 1.14
N ASP A 31 13.71 -14.89 0.52
CA ASP A 31 12.53 -15.72 0.21
C ASP A 31 11.77 -16.13 1.49
N ARG A 32 12.48 -16.66 2.49
CA ARG A 32 11.88 -17.03 3.79
C ARG A 32 11.32 -15.84 4.55
N LEU A 33 11.98 -14.68 4.47
CA LEU A 33 11.50 -13.45 5.10
C LEU A 33 10.17 -13.02 4.49
N ILE A 34 10.09 -12.97 3.15
CA ILE A 34 8.87 -12.61 2.41
C ILE A 34 7.77 -13.67 2.60
N GLY A 35 8.13 -14.94 2.78
CA GLY A 35 7.17 -16.01 3.07
C GLY A 35 6.81 -16.20 4.55
N ASN A 36 7.29 -15.35 5.46
CA ASN A 36 7.13 -15.57 6.90
C ASN A 36 5.70 -15.22 7.37
N PRO A 37 4.88 -16.20 7.80
CA PRO A 37 3.49 -15.94 8.19
C PRO A 37 3.37 -15.05 9.43
N TYR A 38 4.35 -15.07 10.34
CA TYR A 38 4.37 -14.19 11.50
C TYR A 38 4.51 -12.72 11.08
N LEU A 39 5.44 -12.42 10.16
CA LEU A 39 5.59 -11.06 9.62
C LEU A 39 4.34 -10.60 8.85
N HIS A 40 3.68 -11.51 8.12
CA HIS A 40 2.41 -11.20 7.47
C HIS A 40 1.28 -10.90 8.45
N SER A 41 1.29 -11.54 9.62
CA SER A 41 0.32 -11.26 10.68
C SER A 41 0.55 -9.88 11.32
N GLU A 42 1.80 -9.41 11.34
CA GLU A 42 2.20 -8.11 11.89
C GLU A 42 2.22 -6.98 10.85
N ARG A 43 1.87 -7.27 9.58
CA ARG A 43 1.97 -6.29 8.48
C ARG A 43 1.27 -4.96 8.77
N LEU A 44 0.17 -5.00 9.52
CA LEU A 44 -0.62 -3.81 9.84
C LEU A 44 0.18 -2.84 10.73
N TYR A 45 0.95 -3.36 11.70
CA TYR A 45 1.82 -2.54 12.54
C TYR A 45 2.93 -1.84 11.74
N PHE A 46 3.45 -2.51 10.69
CA PHE A 46 4.41 -1.85 9.79
C PHE A 46 3.75 -0.71 9.01
N TYR A 47 2.51 -0.89 8.56
CA TYR A 47 1.77 0.19 7.91
C TYR A 47 1.51 1.34 8.89
N GLU A 48 0.98 1.08 10.09
CA GLU A 48 0.75 2.06 11.16
C GLU A 48 2.01 2.87 11.48
N PHE A 49 3.14 2.20 11.69
CA PHE A 49 4.41 2.87 11.93
C PHE A 49 4.84 3.75 10.75
N MET A 50 4.69 3.26 9.51
CA MET A 50 5.04 4.03 8.32
C MET A 50 4.11 5.22 8.11
N THR A 51 2.81 5.05 8.30
CA THR A 51 1.81 6.12 8.14
C THR A 51 2.01 7.22 9.17
N GLU A 52 2.34 6.90 10.42
CA GLU A 52 2.72 7.90 11.43
C GLU A 52 3.91 8.76 10.95
N HIS A 53 4.95 8.13 10.41
CA HIS A 53 6.14 8.85 9.93
C HIS A 53 5.88 9.64 8.65
N LEU A 54 5.04 9.12 7.75
CA LEU A 54 4.75 9.72 6.45
C LEU A 54 3.76 10.88 6.54
N VAL A 55 2.72 10.73 7.36
CA VAL A 55 1.74 11.79 7.62
C VAL A 55 2.33 12.85 8.57
N GLY A 56 3.13 12.41 9.54
CA GLY A 56 3.77 13.29 10.52
C GLY A 56 2.73 14.14 11.26
N HIS A 57 2.97 15.45 11.30
CA HIS A 57 2.06 16.42 11.91
C HIS A 57 1.06 17.04 10.94
N ASN A 58 0.89 16.51 9.72
CA ASN A 58 -0.10 17.04 8.80
C ASN A 58 -1.50 16.56 9.23
N PRO A 59 -2.38 17.45 9.73
CA PRO A 59 -3.72 17.04 10.15
C PRO A 59 -4.62 16.65 8.98
N LEU A 60 -4.25 17.02 7.75
CA LEU A 60 -5.11 16.93 6.56
C LEU A 60 -4.34 16.42 5.33
N PRO A 61 -3.78 15.20 5.35
CA PRO A 61 -3.03 14.66 4.22
C PRO A 61 -3.95 14.37 3.03
N LEU A 62 -3.51 14.74 1.83
CA LEU A 62 -4.15 14.31 0.59
C LEU A 62 -3.80 12.85 0.31
N VAL A 63 -4.77 11.96 0.44
CA VAL A 63 -4.64 10.53 0.15
C VAL A 63 -5.23 10.22 -1.21
N ILE A 64 -4.42 9.63 -2.08
CA ILE A 64 -4.78 9.15 -3.40
C ILE A 64 -5.06 7.65 -3.31
N VAL A 65 -6.22 7.21 -3.81
CA VAL A 65 -6.59 5.80 -3.87
C VAL A 65 -6.74 5.34 -5.32
N ASP A 66 -5.98 4.30 -5.70
CA ASP A 66 -5.93 3.76 -7.05
C ASP A 66 -5.83 2.22 -7.11
N TRP A 67 -6.38 1.66 -8.19
CA TRP A 67 -6.27 0.25 -8.55
C TRP A 67 -5.10 0.01 -9.51
N SER A 68 -4.39 -1.10 -9.33
CA SER A 68 -3.31 -1.55 -10.24
C SER A 68 -3.28 -3.08 -10.39
N SER A 69 -2.99 -3.57 -11.59
CA SER A 69 -2.91 -5.02 -11.85
C SER A 69 -1.54 -5.59 -11.47
N ILE A 70 -1.51 -6.70 -10.72
CA ILE A 70 -0.25 -7.34 -10.26
C ILE A 70 0.45 -8.09 -11.40
N ASN A 71 -0.35 -8.73 -12.23
CA ASN A 71 0.06 -9.64 -13.27
C ASN A 71 -0.87 -9.36 -14.45
N GLY A 72 -0.33 -8.99 -15.62
CA GLY A 72 -1.10 -8.56 -16.80
C GLY A 72 -2.14 -9.55 -17.35
N GLN A 73 -2.42 -10.62 -16.63
CA GLN A 73 -3.53 -11.54 -16.79
C GLN A 73 -4.82 -11.08 -16.07
N GLY A 74 -4.78 -10.01 -15.25
CA GLY A 74 -5.98 -9.47 -14.60
C GLY A 74 -6.65 -10.48 -13.67
N ILE A 75 -5.85 -11.20 -12.88
CA ILE A 75 -6.36 -12.17 -11.90
C ILE A 75 -6.50 -11.50 -10.53
N PHE A 76 -5.53 -10.65 -10.21
CA PHE A 76 -5.47 -9.90 -8.97
C PHE A 76 -5.22 -8.42 -9.24
N GLN A 77 -5.91 -7.61 -8.45
CA GLN A 77 -5.83 -6.16 -8.45
C GLN A 77 -5.36 -5.72 -7.07
N VAL A 78 -4.44 -4.76 -7.03
CA VAL A 78 -4.05 -4.07 -5.81
C VAL A 78 -4.85 -2.78 -5.74
N LEU A 79 -5.53 -2.55 -4.62
CA LEU A 79 -6.02 -1.23 -4.26
C LEU A 79 -5.02 -0.62 -3.29
N ARG A 80 -4.54 0.58 -3.61
CA ARG A 80 -3.49 1.28 -2.87
C ARG A 80 -3.98 2.65 -2.44
N ALA A 81 -3.74 3.00 -1.18
CA ALA A 81 -3.82 4.34 -0.64
C ALA A 81 -2.41 4.92 -0.51
N SER A 82 -2.18 6.13 -1.02
CA SER A 82 -0.86 6.76 -1.05
C SER A 82 -0.93 8.27 -0.86
N ILE A 83 0.16 8.88 -0.40
CA ILE A 83 0.30 10.35 -0.32
C ILE A 83 1.30 10.84 -1.36
N PRO A 84 1.01 11.95 -2.06
CA PRO A 84 1.99 12.58 -2.93
C PRO A 84 3.02 13.34 -2.09
N MET A 85 4.28 12.91 -2.15
CA MET A 85 5.40 13.55 -1.44
C MET A 85 6.63 13.62 -2.36
N GLY A 86 7.14 14.83 -2.58
CA GLY A 86 8.37 15.05 -3.36
C GLY A 86 8.31 14.52 -4.80
N GLY A 87 7.14 14.59 -5.45
CA GLY A 87 6.93 14.09 -6.81
C GLY A 87 6.78 12.57 -6.93
N ARG A 88 6.62 11.86 -5.80
CA ARG A 88 6.35 10.42 -5.74
C ARG A 88 5.07 10.16 -4.96
N ALA A 89 4.38 9.07 -5.27
CA ALA A 89 3.33 8.53 -4.42
C ALA A 89 3.98 7.57 -3.40
N LEU A 90 3.81 7.85 -2.11
CA LEU A 90 4.26 6.99 -1.02
C LEU A 90 3.07 6.22 -0.46
N THR A 91 3.16 4.89 -0.45
CA THR A 91 2.07 4.02 0.01
C THR A 91 1.85 4.15 1.52
N LEU A 92 0.60 4.43 1.91
CA LEU A 92 0.13 4.35 3.29
C LEU A 92 -0.40 2.97 3.61
N TYR A 93 -1.18 2.40 2.69
CA TYR A 93 -1.75 1.07 2.83
C TYR A 93 -2.06 0.49 1.45
N GLU A 94 -1.93 -0.81 1.28
CA GLU A 94 -2.36 -1.51 0.07
C GLU A 94 -2.85 -2.92 0.39
N LYS A 95 -3.81 -3.40 -0.41
CA LYS A 95 -4.36 -4.74 -0.28
C LYS A 95 -4.67 -5.34 -1.65
N VAL A 96 -4.49 -6.65 -1.74
CA VAL A 96 -4.76 -7.44 -2.95
C VAL A 96 -6.18 -7.97 -2.90
N TYR A 97 -6.89 -7.79 -4.01
CA TYR A 97 -8.25 -8.26 -4.23
C TYR A 97 -8.28 -9.11 -5.51
N PRO A 98 -9.22 -10.07 -5.61
CA PRO A 98 -9.49 -10.73 -6.88
C PRO A 98 -10.04 -9.72 -7.90
N GLU A 99 -9.81 -9.96 -9.19
CA GLU A 99 -10.34 -9.13 -10.29
C GLU A 99 -11.85 -8.89 -10.18
N SER A 100 -12.60 -9.89 -9.70
CA SER A 100 -14.06 -9.80 -9.52
C SER A 100 -14.50 -8.71 -8.54
N GLU A 101 -13.60 -8.24 -7.67
CA GLU A 101 -13.85 -7.16 -6.70
C GLU A 101 -13.31 -5.79 -7.19
N LEU A 102 -12.80 -5.71 -8.42
CA LEU A 102 -12.37 -4.45 -9.03
C LEU A 102 -13.52 -3.43 -9.05
N ASN A 103 -13.24 -2.22 -8.56
CA ASN A 103 -14.22 -1.14 -8.40
C ASN A 103 -15.43 -1.48 -7.50
N SER A 104 -15.33 -2.54 -6.68
CA SER A 104 -16.41 -2.87 -5.73
C SER A 104 -16.39 -1.95 -4.50
N GLU A 105 -17.59 -1.62 -4.01
CA GLU A 105 -17.75 -0.86 -2.75
C GLU A 105 -17.17 -1.60 -1.56
N LYS A 106 -17.34 -2.93 -1.54
CA LYS A 106 -16.83 -3.80 -0.49
C LYS A 106 -15.30 -3.69 -0.37
N ALA A 107 -14.57 -3.80 -1.48
CA ALA A 107 -13.11 -3.67 -1.46
C ALA A 107 -12.68 -2.26 -1.06
N HIS A 108 -13.42 -1.24 -1.50
CA HIS A 108 -13.13 0.14 -1.13
C HIS A 108 -13.32 0.39 0.37
N ASN A 109 -14.46 0.01 0.94
CA ASN A 109 -14.76 0.16 2.36
C ASN A 109 -13.76 -0.65 3.21
N ASP A 110 -13.48 -1.90 2.83
CA ASP A 110 -12.48 -2.71 3.51
C ASP A 110 -11.07 -2.06 3.50
N LEU A 111 -10.65 -1.47 2.38
CA LEU A 111 -9.39 -0.70 2.34
C LEU A 111 -9.44 0.50 3.29
N LEU A 112 -10.53 1.26 3.27
CA LEU A 112 -10.68 2.47 4.07
C LEU A 112 -10.74 2.17 5.58
N ASP A 113 -11.44 1.11 5.97
CA ASP A 113 -11.47 0.62 7.34
C ASP A 113 -10.05 0.29 7.79
N ASN A 114 -9.28 -0.49 7.02
CA ASN A 114 -7.90 -0.80 7.37
C ASN A 114 -6.99 0.43 7.37
N LEU A 115 -7.17 1.36 6.43
CA LEU A 115 -6.40 2.61 6.38
C LEU A 115 -6.67 3.47 7.62
N ALA A 116 -7.92 3.55 8.08
CA ALA A 116 -8.28 4.29 9.29
C ALA A 116 -7.56 3.76 10.53
N HIS A 117 -7.36 2.44 10.62
CA HIS A 117 -6.58 1.83 11.71
C HIS A 117 -5.08 2.17 11.64
N CYS A 118 -4.54 2.44 10.45
CA CYS A 118 -3.14 2.83 10.30
C CYS A 118 -2.91 4.33 10.53
N LEU A 119 -3.93 5.18 10.36
CA LEU A 119 -3.75 6.62 10.44
C LEU A 119 -3.62 7.11 11.90
N PRO A 120 -2.83 8.17 12.15
CA PRO A 120 -2.77 8.79 13.46
C PRO A 120 -4.15 9.29 13.93
N VAL A 121 -4.41 9.25 15.25
CA VAL A 121 -5.72 9.58 15.85
C VAL A 121 -6.22 10.99 15.48
N ASP A 122 -5.31 11.96 15.35
CA ASP A 122 -5.65 13.36 15.04
C ASP A 122 -5.64 13.67 13.52
N CYS A 123 -5.51 12.65 12.68
CA CYS A 123 -5.45 12.79 11.23
C CYS A 123 -6.84 12.71 10.60
N GLN A 124 -7.22 13.74 9.85
CA GLN A 124 -8.41 13.75 8.99
C GLN A 124 -7.95 13.74 7.53
N PRO A 125 -7.80 12.59 6.86
CA PRO A 125 -7.31 12.54 5.49
C PRO A 125 -8.31 13.13 4.48
N ILE A 126 -7.87 13.95 3.52
CA ILE A 126 -8.69 14.27 2.34
C ILE A 126 -8.46 13.20 1.28
N GLY A 127 -9.53 12.51 0.89
CA GLY A 127 -9.47 11.44 -0.09
C GLY A 127 -9.66 11.90 -1.53
N ARG A 128 -8.85 11.40 -2.46
CA ARG A 128 -9.04 11.54 -3.90
C ARG A 128 -8.97 10.18 -4.60
N LEU A 129 -9.99 9.85 -5.37
CA LEU A 129 -10.00 8.68 -6.24
C LEU A 129 -9.48 9.08 -7.62
N THR A 130 -8.40 8.44 -8.09
CA THR A 130 -7.75 8.81 -9.36
C THR A 130 -8.08 7.89 -10.54
N ASN A 131 -8.74 6.76 -10.30
CA ASN A 131 -9.10 5.85 -11.39
C ASN A 131 -10.50 6.15 -11.91
N ALA A 132 -10.55 6.58 -13.17
CA ALA A 132 -11.73 6.94 -13.96
C ALA A 132 -12.73 5.78 -14.23
N ASN A 133 -12.63 4.65 -13.52
CA ASN A 133 -13.58 3.54 -13.62
C ASN A 133 -14.49 3.41 -12.38
N VAL A 134 -14.38 4.35 -11.43
CA VAL A 134 -15.25 4.43 -10.25
C VAL A 134 -16.39 5.43 -10.51
N TYR A 135 -17.16 5.20 -11.57
CA TYR A 135 -18.39 5.94 -11.82
C TYR A 135 -19.50 5.39 -10.91
N GLY A 136 -19.53 5.80 -9.64
CA GLY A 136 -20.68 5.53 -8.79
C GLY A 136 -20.45 5.39 -7.28
N LEU A 137 -19.21 5.36 -6.79
CA LEU A 137 -18.95 5.21 -5.36
C LEU A 137 -18.53 6.55 -4.76
N CYS A 138 -19.52 7.29 -4.28
CA CYS A 138 -19.32 8.51 -3.51
C CYS A 138 -20.17 8.47 -2.24
N ARG A 139 -19.78 7.60 -1.30
CA ARG A 139 -19.91 7.82 0.15
C ARG A 139 -19.21 6.72 0.94
N ALA A 140 -17.89 6.72 0.96
CA ALA A 140 -17.15 6.00 1.98
C ALA A 140 -16.48 7.03 2.87
N SER A 141 -16.79 7.00 4.18
CA SER A 141 -16.26 7.97 5.13
C SER A 141 -15.23 7.28 6.02
N ILE A 142 -14.00 7.77 6.01
CA ILE A 142 -13.08 7.61 7.14
C ILE A 142 -13.27 8.87 7.98
N ASN A 143 -13.67 8.76 9.26
CA ASN A 143 -13.72 9.89 10.20
C ASN A 143 -14.34 11.18 9.59
N GLU A 144 -15.53 11.08 8.96
CA GLU A 144 -16.25 12.20 8.31
C GLU A 144 -15.53 12.86 7.09
N CYS A 145 -14.45 12.26 6.59
CA CYS A 145 -13.72 12.77 5.43
C CYS A 145 -14.41 12.42 4.10
N TYR A 146 -14.42 13.37 3.18
CA TYR A 146 -15.01 13.22 1.84
C TYR A 146 -13.94 12.75 0.84
N PHE A 147 -14.17 11.59 0.21
CA PHE A 147 -13.43 11.15 -0.97
C PHE A 147 -14.10 11.78 -2.20
N TYR A 148 -13.39 12.64 -2.92
CA TYR A 148 -13.93 13.31 -4.11
C TYR A 148 -13.48 12.62 -5.40
N CYS A 149 -14.44 12.33 -6.28
CA CYS A 149 -14.20 12.12 -7.71
C CYS A 149 -14.29 13.48 -8.43
N HIS A 150 -13.31 13.81 -9.27
CA HIS A 150 -13.42 14.93 -10.21
C HIS A 150 -13.30 14.37 -11.64
N ASN A 151 -14.22 14.79 -12.49
CA ASN A 151 -14.28 14.47 -13.92
C ASN A 151 -13.04 14.96 -14.67
#